data_AF-A0A378FUX2-F1
#
_entry.id   AF-A0A378FUX2-F1
#
_cell.length_a   1.000
_cell.length_b   1.000
_cell.length_c   1.000
_cell.angle_alpha   90.00
_cell.angle_beta   90.00
_cell.angle_gamma   90.00
#
_symmetry.space_group_name_H-M   'P 1'
#
loop_
_entity.id
_entity.type
_entity.pdbx_description
1 polymer ?
#
loop_
_entity_poly.entity_id
_entity_poly.type
_entity_poly.pdbx_seq_one_letter_code
_entity_poly.pdbx_strand_id
1 'polypeptide(L)'
;MKFLSRHPEAADGIYTPAGKSWGTADDLKAARWIFDKALTVNASLSEPNWVEWANTIRLMRLQDKRTHYEICELFKWANENDFWQENILCPSKLRKQWDQLTTKRLRSHSPSKNKSGASALDNTDWIDGVLE
;
A
#
# COMPACT_ATOMS: atom_id res chain seq x y z
N MET A 1 -7.71 18.30 -21.05
CA MET A 1 -8.29 17.94 -19.73
C MET A 1 -7.57 18.75 -18.65
N LYS A 2 -8.28 19.62 -17.88
CA LYS A 2 -7.65 20.51 -16.88
C LYS A 2 -6.97 19.78 -15.70
N PHE A 3 -7.31 18.51 -15.47
CA PHE A 3 -6.77 17.68 -14.38
C PHE A 3 -5.32 17.24 -14.63
N LEU A 4 -5.03 16.60 -15.76
CA LEU A 4 -3.69 16.11 -16.10
C LEU A 4 -2.65 17.23 -16.20
N SER A 5 -3.07 18.46 -16.53
CA SER A 5 -2.17 19.62 -16.48
C SER A 5 -1.72 19.99 -15.05
N ARG A 6 -2.48 19.61 -14.02
CA ARG A 6 -2.17 19.86 -12.61
C ARG A 6 -1.54 18.65 -11.92
N HIS A 7 -1.79 17.46 -12.47
CA HIS A 7 -1.29 16.18 -11.98
C HIS A 7 -0.69 15.39 -13.14
N PRO A 8 0.42 15.85 -13.72
CA PRO A 8 1.11 15.14 -14.80
C PRO A 8 1.62 13.75 -14.38
N GLU A 9 1.79 13.53 -13.08
CA GLU A 9 2.22 12.27 -12.47
C GLU A 9 1.11 11.21 -12.36
N ALA A 10 -0.15 11.57 -12.61
CA ALA A 10 -1.25 10.61 -12.59
C ALA A 10 -1.08 9.57 -13.71
N ALA A 11 -1.17 8.29 -13.37
CA ALA A 11 -1.07 7.22 -14.35
C ALA A 11 -2.29 7.24 -15.30
N ASP A 12 -2.05 6.87 -16.56
CA ASP A 12 -3.11 6.80 -17.57
C ASP A 12 -4.23 5.84 -17.12
N GLY A 13 -5.48 6.31 -17.26
CA GLY A 13 -6.67 5.60 -16.76
C GLY A 13 -6.82 5.51 -15.21
N ILE A 14 -5.85 5.97 -14.42
CA ILE A 14 -5.89 5.93 -12.94
C ILE A 14 -6.28 7.28 -12.36
N TYR A 15 -7.40 7.81 -12.84
CA TYR A 15 -8.01 9.01 -12.31
C TYR A 15 -9.49 9.07 -12.66
N THR A 16 -10.31 9.65 -11.78
CA THR A 16 -11.71 9.93 -12.12
C THR A 16 -11.81 11.14 -13.03
N PRO A 17 -12.82 11.24 -13.93
CA PRO A 17 -13.00 12.42 -14.79
C PRO A 17 -13.10 13.74 -14.02
N ALA A 18 -13.65 13.70 -12.81
CA ALA A 18 -13.75 14.85 -11.91
C ALA A 18 -12.44 15.17 -11.14
N GLY A 19 -11.42 14.31 -11.22
CA GLY A 19 -10.14 14.46 -10.52
C GLY A 19 -10.22 14.23 -9.01
N LYS A 20 -11.32 13.67 -8.50
CA LYS A 20 -11.53 13.42 -7.06
C LYS A 20 -10.58 12.35 -6.51
N SER A 21 -10.33 11.33 -7.31
CA SER A 21 -9.50 10.17 -6.96
C SER A 21 -8.55 9.92 -8.11
N TRP A 22 -7.27 9.73 -7.79
CA TRP A 22 -6.21 9.46 -8.76
C TRP A 22 -4.99 8.87 -8.07
N GLY A 23 -4.12 8.23 -8.83
CA GLY A 23 -2.85 7.68 -8.35
C GLY A 23 -1.76 7.72 -9.43
N THR A 24 -0.51 7.63 -8.99
CA THR A 24 0.65 7.46 -9.87
C THR A 24 0.80 6.01 -10.33
N ALA A 25 1.75 5.74 -11.24
CA ALA A 25 2.05 4.39 -11.68
C ALA A 25 2.52 3.49 -10.52
N ASP A 26 3.33 4.04 -9.61
CA ASP A 26 3.82 3.31 -8.44
C ASP A 26 2.71 3.05 -7.41
N ASP A 27 1.76 3.98 -7.26
CA ASP A 27 0.57 3.76 -6.42
C ASP A 27 -0.29 2.61 -6.96
N LEU A 28 -0.45 2.53 -8.29
CA LEU A 28 -1.13 1.41 -8.93
C LEU A 28 -0.34 0.10 -8.74
N LYS A 29 0.99 0.13 -8.88
CA LYS A 29 1.85 -1.05 -8.68
C LYS A 29 1.70 -1.61 -7.27
N ALA A 30 1.76 -0.75 -6.25
CA ALA A 30 1.52 -1.15 -4.87
C ALA A 30 0.08 -1.66 -4.64
N ALA A 31 -0.92 -1.02 -5.24
CA ALA A 31 -2.31 -1.49 -5.16
C ALA A 31 -2.50 -2.89 -5.75
N ARG A 32 -1.87 -3.19 -6.90
CA ARG A 32 -1.90 -4.52 -7.53
C ARG A 32 -1.21 -5.56 -6.66
N TRP A 33 -0.03 -5.26 -6.14
CA TRP A 33 0.68 -6.16 -5.23
C TRP A 33 -0.15 -6.46 -3.96
N ILE A 34 -0.83 -5.46 -3.39
CA ILE A 34 -1.74 -5.65 -2.26
C ILE A 34 -2.90 -6.59 -2.63
N PHE A 35 -3.46 -6.46 -3.84
CA PHE A 35 -4.53 -7.35 -4.30
C PHE A 35 -4.04 -8.79 -4.45
N ASP A 36 -2.86 -8.99 -5.04
CA ASP A 36 -2.25 -10.31 -5.19
C ASP A 36 -2.04 -11.00 -3.83
N LYS A 37 -1.62 -10.24 -2.80
CA LYS A 37 -1.51 -10.75 -1.42
C LYS A 37 -2.87 -10.98 -0.78
N ALA A 38 -3.86 -10.13 -1.01
CA ALA A 38 -5.21 -10.37 -0.50
C ALA A 38 -5.82 -11.66 -1.08
N LEU A 39 -5.50 -12.00 -2.34
CA LEU A 39 -5.93 -13.25 -2.97
C LEU A 39 -5.30 -14.51 -2.34
N THR A 40 -4.13 -14.40 -1.71
CA THR A 40 -3.57 -15.55 -0.97
C THR A 40 -4.34 -15.85 0.31
N VAL A 41 -5.00 -14.85 0.89
CA VAL A 41 -5.88 -15.01 2.06
C VAL A 41 -7.29 -15.40 1.62
N ASN A 42 -7.80 -14.77 0.57
CA ASN A 42 -9.12 -15.07 0.01
C ASN A 42 -9.09 -15.06 -1.52
N ALA A 43 -8.99 -16.24 -2.12
CA ALA A 43 -8.93 -16.42 -3.57
C ALA A 43 -10.24 -16.05 -4.30
N SER A 44 -11.35 -15.82 -3.59
CA SER A 44 -12.64 -15.45 -4.18
C SER A 44 -12.86 -13.93 -4.24
N LEU A 45 -11.86 -13.10 -3.94
CA LEU A 45 -12.00 -11.65 -4.03
C LEU A 45 -12.18 -11.22 -5.49
N SER A 46 -13.18 -10.36 -5.71
CA SER A 46 -13.40 -9.69 -6.99
C SER A 46 -12.37 -8.58 -7.22
N GLU A 47 -12.11 -8.28 -8.48
CA GLU A 47 -11.22 -7.19 -8.88
C GLU A 47 -11.67 -5.85 -8.28
N PRO A 48 -10.74 -5.08 -7.67
CA PRO A 48 -11.10 -3.85 -7.00
C PRO A 48 -11.24 -2.67 -7.98
N ASN A 49 -11.77 -1.57 -7.47
CA ASN A 49 -11.65 -0.29 -8.16
C ASN A 49 -10.21 0.22 -8.06
N TRP A 50 -9.43 0.02 -9.13
CA TRP A 50 -8.02 0.41 -9.20
C TRP A 50 -7.77 1.90 -8.96
N VAL A 51 -8.67 2.77 -9.42
CA VAL A 51 -8.55 4.22 -9.21
C VAL A 51 -8.65 4.56 -7.73
N GLU A 52 -9.58 3.95 -7.01
CA GLU A 52 -9.77 4.19 -5.57
C GLU A 52 -8.66 3.56 -4.72
N TRP A 53 -8.17 2.38 -5.12
CA TRP A 53 -7.06 1.73 -4.42
C TRP A 53 -5.75 2.52 -4.59
N ALA A 54 -5.39 2.86 -5.83
CA ALA A 54 -4.21 3.69 -6.10
C ALA A 54 -4.34 5.07 -5.42
N ASN A 55 -5.53 5.68 -5.42
CA ASN A 55 -5.78 6.91 -4.68
C ASN A 55 -5.56 6.75 -3.18
N THR A 56 -6.03 5.66 -2.58
CA THR A 56 -5.81 5.41 -1.16
C THR A 56 -4.33 5.29 -0.84
N ILE A 57 -3.57 4.55 -1.65
CA ILE A 57 -2.10 4.43 -1.51
C ILE A 57 -1.41 5.79 -1.65
N ARG A 58 -1.80 6.59 -2.64
CA ARG A 58 -1.30 7.96 -2.82
C ARG A 58 -1.57 8.82 -1.58
N LEU A 59 -2.76 8.72 -0.98
CA LEU A 59 -3.08 9.45 0.25
C LEU A 59 -2.21 8.98 1.42
N MET A 60 -1.99 7.67 1.57
CA MET A 60 -1.05 7.14 2.57
C MET A 60 0.36 7.67 2.37
N ARG A 61 0.82 7.80 1.13
CA ARG A 61 2.12 8.40 0.83
C ARG A 61 2.19 9.88 1.16
N LEU A 62 1.32 10.66 0.54
CA LEU A 62 1.45 12.12 0.51
C LEU A 62 0.89 12.78 1.76
N GLN A 63 -0.19 12.25 2.34
CA GLN A 63 -0.82 12.78 3.55
C GLN A 63 -0.28 12.11 4.80
N ASP A 64 -0.27 10.78 4.83
CA ASP A 64 0.11 10.03 6.03
C ASP A 64 1.63 9.81 6.15
N LYS A 65 2.39 10.32 5.17
CA LYS A 65 3.87 10.32 5.12
C LYS A 65 4.48 8.92 5.19
N ARG A 66 3.84 7.95 4.52
CA ARG A 66 4.32 6.58 4.41
C ARG A 66 5.04 6.35 3.08
N THR A 67 5.92 5.38 3.02
CA THR A 67 6.49 4.91 1.74
C THR A 67 5.66 3.75 1.18
N HIS A 68 5.75 3.49 -0.13
CA HIS A 68 5.12 2.26 -0.68
C HIS A 68 5.62 1.00 0.01
N TYR A 69 6.91 0.98 0.34
CA TYR A 69 7.54 -0.11 1.08
C TYR A 69 6.86 -0.32 2.44
N GLU A 70 6.77 0.72 3.28
CA GLU A 70 6.11 0.61 4.60
C GLU A 70 4.66 0.13 4.48
N ILE A 71 3.95 0.61 3.45
CA ILE A 71 2.56 0.21 3.19
C ILE A 71 2.48 -1.28 2.86
N CYS A 72 3.29 -1.75 1.92
CA CYS A 72 3.28 -3.14 1.48
C CYS A 72 3.82 -4.09 2.56
N GLU A 73 4.85 -3.68 3.29
CA GLU A 73 5.43 -4.44 4.39
C GLU A 73 4.43 -4.62 5.54
N LEU A 74 3.71 -3.56 5.94
CA LEU A 74 2.68 -3.67 6.97
C LEU A 74 1.50 -4.52 6.49
N PHE A 75 1.14 -4.43 5.22
CA PHE A 75 0.11 -5.28 4.63
C PHE A 75 0.51 -6.76 4.64
N LYS A 76 1.75 -7.08 4.25
CA LYS A 76 2.33 -8.45 4.34
C LYS A 76 2.18 -8.99 5.75
N TRP A 77 2.69 -8.24 6.72
CA TRP A 77 2.63 -8.63 8.13
C TRP A 77 1.19 -8.84 8.63
N ALA A 78 0.25 -8.00 8.21
CA ALA A 78 -1.15 -8.14 8.56
C ALA A 78 -1.81 -9.37 7.94
N ASN A 79 -1.43 -9.75 6.71
CA ASN A 79 -1.96 -10.94 6.01
C ASN A 79 -1.35 -12.25 6.51
N GLU A 80 -0.16 -12.20 7.11
CA GLU A 80 0.47 -13.36 7.78
C GLU A 80 -0.03 -13.54 9.22
N ASN A 81 -0.79 -12.59 9.75
CA ASN A 81 -1.29 -12.65 11.11
C ASN A 81 -2.71 -13.23 11.15
N ASP A 82 -2.90 -14.32 11.91
CA ASP A 82 -4.17 -15.04 11.98
C ASP A 82 -5.39 -14.17 12.29
N PHE A 83 -5.22 -13.15 13.13
CA PHE A 83 -6.30 -12.25 13.53
C PHE A 83 -6.58 -11.16 12.49
N TRP A 84 -5.54 -10.65 11.82
CA TRP A 84 -5.66 -9.51 10.92
C TRP A 84 -5.90 -9.90 9.47
N GLN A 85 -5.53 -11.10 9.04
CA GLN A 85 -5.57 -11.52 7.64
C GLN A 85 -6.97 -11.37 7.03
N GLU A 86 -8.02 -11.79 7.72
CA GLU A 86 -9.41 -11.67 7.26
C GLU A 86 -9.92 -10.21 7.27
N ASN A 87 -9.32 -9.37 8.13
CA ASN A 87 -9.75 -8.01 8.37
C ASN A 87 -9.02 -7.00 7.48
N ILE A 88 -7.82 -7.28 6.99
CA ILE A 88 -6.98 -6.35 6.22
C ILE A 88 -6.76 -6.89 4.79
N LEU A 89 -7.79 -6.72 3.96
CA LEU A 89 -7.80 -7.20 2.57
C LEU A 89 -7.75 -6.09 1.51
N CYS A 90 -7.63 -4.81 1.94
CA CYS A 90 -7.53 -3.69 1.00
C CYS A 90 -6.82 -2.47 1.60
N PRO A 91 -6.32 -1.53 0.76
CA PRO A 91 -5.61 -0.33 1.22
C PRO A 91 -6.40 0.53 2.20
N SER A 92 -7.72 0.67 2.00
CA SER A 92 -8.56 1.50 2.86
C SER A 92 -8.65 0.94 4.30
N LYS A 93 -8.81 -0.39 4.43
CA LYS A 93 -8.81 -1.05 5.74
C LYS A 93 -7.43 -0.98 6.40
N LEU A 94 -6.36 -1.18 5.63
CA LEU A 94 -4.98 -1.02 6.12
C LEU A 94 -4.75 0.39 6.67
N ARG A 95 -5.06 1.43 5.89
CA ARG A 95 -4.94 2.84 6.31
C ARG A 95 -5.71 3.12 7.59
N LYS A 96 -6.95 2.65 7.68
CA LYS A 96 -7.80 2.85 8.85
C LYS A 96 -7.21 2.20 10.12
N GLN A 97 -6.56 1.04 9.98
CA GLN A 97 -6.02 0.27 11.10
C GLN A 97 -4.52 0.47 11.33
N TRP A 98 -3.90 1.42 10.62
CA TRP A 98 -2.44 1.61 10.59
C TRP A 98 -1.81 1.66 11.98
N ASP A 99 -2.31 2.52 12.86
CA ASP A 99 -1.74 2.71 14.21
C ASP A 99 -1.92 1.46 15.08
N GLN A 100 -3.04 0.75 14.94
CA GLN A 100 -3.28 -0.48 15.67
C GLN A 100 -2.33 -1.59 15.21
N LEU A 101 -2.17 -1.76 13.91
CA LEU A 101 -1.28 -2.75 13.31
C LEU A 101 0.18 -2.49 13.69
N THR A 102 0.67 -1.26 13.53
CA THR A 102 2.05 -0.90 13.91
C THR A 102 2.30 -1.08 15.41
N THR A 103 1.36 -0.70 16.28
CA THR A 103 1.48 -0.92 17.73
C THR A 103 1.49 -2.41 18.10
N LYS A 104 0.69 -3.23 17.42
CA LYS A 104 0.67 -4.69 17.62
C LYS A 104 1.96 -5.33 17.11
N ARG A 105 2.45 -4.91 15.95
CA ARG A 105 3.71 -5.36 15.37
C ARG A 105 4.89 -5.10 16.31
N LEU A 106 5.02 -3.89 16.84
CA LEU A 106 6.05 -3.54 17.83
C LEU A 106 6.00 -4.44 19.07
N ARG A 107 4.80 -4.75 19.58
CA ARG A 107 4.62 -5.65 20.72
C ARG A 107 4.94 -7.10 20.40
N SER A 108 4.70 -7.55 19.17
CA SER A 108 5.07 -8.89 18.70
C SER A 108 6.59 -9.03 18.47
N HIS A 109 7.30 -7.93 18.24
CA HIS A 109 8.75 -7.87 17.98
C HIS A 109 9.53 -7.26 19.16
N SER A 110 9.37 -7.81 20.36
CA SER A 110 10.36 -7.56 21.44
C SER A 110 11.73 -8.10 21.00
N PRO A 111 12.86 -7.43 21.29
CA PRO A 111 13.97 -7.33 20.32
C PRO A 111 14.91 -8.55 20.29
N SER A 112 15.28 -8.97 19.08
CA SER A 112 16.70 -9.11 18.74
C SER A 112 17.09 -7.99 17.77
N LYS A 113 18.05 -7.17 18.19
CA LYS A 113 18.59 -6.00 17.48
C LYS A 113 19.06 -6.36 16.05
N ASN A 114 18.77 -5.50 15.07
CA ASN A 114 19.79 -4.68 14.42
C ASN A 114 19.19 -3.63 13.48
N LYS A 115 19.75 -2.41 13.57
CA LYS A 115 19.54 -1.28 12.66
C LYS A 115 20.35 -1.51 11.38
N SER A 116 19.93 -0.94 10.25
CA SER A 116 20.72 0.04 9.46
C SER A 116 20.00 0.52 8.19
N GLY A 117 20.02 1.84 7.97
CA GLY A 117 20.12 2.45 6.64
C GLY A 117 18.83 2.66 5.84
N ALA A 118 18.19 3.82 5.98
CA ALA A 118 17.21 4.30 5.00
C ALA A 118 17.62 5.70 4.50
N SER A 119 18.69 5.74 3.71
CA SER A 119 19.06 6.88 2.87
C SER A 119 19.44 6.33 1.49
N ALA A 120 18.41 6.10 0.69
CA ALA A 120 18.34 5.80 -0.74
C ALA A 120 17.22 4.77 -0.91
N LEU A 121 16.09 5.12 -1.54
CA LEU A 121 15.21 4.24 -2.33
C LEU A 121 14.03 5.09 -2.85
N ASP A 122 14.36 6.04 -3.74
CA ASP A 122 13.41 6.59 -4.74
C ASP A 122 13.49 5.78 -6.05
N ASN A 123 14.00 4.54 -5.97
CA ASN A 123 14.06 3.63 -7.09
C ASN A 123 13.24 2.38 -6.77
N THR A 124 12.55 1.92 -7.79
CA THR A 124 11.59 0.82 -7.92
C THR A 124 11.98 -0.55 -7.34
N ASP A 125 13.12 -0.66 -6.65
CA ASP A 125 13.75 -1.89 -6.15
C ASP A 125 13.14 -2.39 -4.83
N TRP A 126 12.18 -1.65 -4.26
CA TRP A 126 11.55 -2.03 -2.99
C TRP A 126 10.66 -3.29 -3.09
N ILE A 127 10.20 -3.66 -4.30
CA ILE A 127 9.31 -4.81 -4.49
C ILE A 127 10.08 -6.12 -4.64
N ASP A 128 11.29 -6.07 -5.18
CA ASP A 128 12.12 -7.26 -5.41
C ASP A 128 12.66 -7.85 -4.10
N GLY A 129 12.81 -7.03 -3.05
CA GLY A 129 13.17 -7.48 -1.70
C GLY A 129 12.03 -8.10 -0.87
N VAL A 130 10.81 -8.20 -1.40
CA VAL A 130 9.64 -8.76 -0.70
C VAL A 130 9.21 -10.13 -1.27
N LEU A 131 9.79 -10.52 -2.41
CA LEU A 131 9.48 -11.76 -3.14
C LEU A 131 10.43 -12.94 -2.83
N GLU A 132 11.40 -12.76 -1.93
CA GLU A 132 12.13 -13.86 -1.28
C GLU A 132 11.44 -14.33 0.02
#